data_AF-A0A251WWF8-F1
#
_entry.id   AF-A0A251WWF8-F1
#
_cell.length_a   1.000
_cell.length_b   1.000
_cell.length_c   1.000
_cell.angle_alpha   90.00
_cell.angle_beta   90.00
_cell.angle_gamma   90.00
#
_symmetry.space_group_name_H-M   'P 1'
#
loop_
_entity.id
_entity.type
_entity.pdbx_description
1 polymer ?
#
loop_
_entity_poly.entity_id
_entity_poly.type
_entity_poly.pdbx_seq_one_letter_code
_entity_poly.pdbx_strand_id
1 'polypeptide(L)'
;MTRSYEFVVGRVLLSLLFVAGAVQKALDPLPAQSLLAGAGLPEWLIWPALIFNALAAVLLIAGKFLKPIGRALALYCVATSVFHFVPSDPWQMSIMIKNWAIAGGCLILAASSDR
;
A
#
# COMPACT_ATOMS: atom_id res chain seq x y z
N MET A 1 -19.75 13.27 -2.01
CA MET A 1 -18.48 13.73 -2.66
C MET A 1 -17.85 12.68 -3.58
N THR A 2 -18.27 11.42 -3.50
CA THR A 2 -17.67 10.25 -4.17
C THR A 2 -17.75 10.23 -5.71
N ARG A 3 -18.47 11.18 -6.34
CA ARG A 3 -18.62 11.29 -7.79
C ARG A 3 -17.75 12.38 -8.44
N SER A 4 -16.97 13.15 -7.67
CA SER A 4 -16.08 14.14 -8.26
C SER A 4 -14.94 13.45 -9.02
N TYR A 5 -14.46 14.08 -10.09
CA TYR A 5 -13.38 13.49 -10.89
C TYR A 5 -12.10 13.36 -10.05
N GLU A 6 -11.84 14.30 -9.13
CA GLU A 6 -10.72 14.26 -8.18
C GLU A 6 -10.80 13.02 -7.28
N PHE A 7 -12.00 12.66 -6.81
CA PHE A 7 -12.18 11.49 -5.97
C PHE A 7 -11.93 10.19 -6.72
N VAL A 8 -12.36 10.09 -7.98
CA VAL A 8 -12.08 8.92 -8.83
C VAL A 8 -10.59 8.83 -9.16
N VAL A 9 -10.01 9.92 -9.66
CA VAL A 9 -8.59 9.98 -10.04
C VAL A 9 -7.70 9.70 -8.85
N GLY A 10 -7.96 10.30 -7.69
CA GLY A 10 -7.18 10.08 -6.47
C GLY A 10 -7.16 8.60 -6.04
N ARG A 11 -8.31 7.92 -6.08
CA ARG A 11 -8.36 6.47 -5.79
C ARG A 11 -7.59 5.64 -6.80
N VAL A 12 -7.70 5.97 -8.09
CA VAL A 12 -6.95 5.27 -9.14
C VAL A 12 -5.45 5.47 -8.94
N LEU A 13 -4.99 6.70 -8.67
CA LEU A 13 -3.58 6.98 -8.38
C LEU A 13 -3.07 6.22 -7.15
N LEU A 14 -3.85 6.18 -6.06
CA LEU A 14 -3.52 5.34 -4.90
C LEU A 14 -3.46 3.86 -5.28
N SER A 15 -4.40 3.37 -6.09
CA SER A 15 -4.46 1.97 -6.51
C SER A 15 -3.24 1.55 -7.35
N LEU A 16 -2.69 2.44 -8.18
CA LEU A 16 -1.55 2.14 -9.05
C LEU A 16 -0.33 1.68 -8.26
N LEU A 17 -0.10 2.26 -7.07
CA LEU A 17 0.99 1.82 -6.18
C LEU A 17 0.80 0.36 -5.76
N PHE A 18 -0.42 -0.03 -5.39
CA PHE A 18 -0.73 -1.39 -4.96
C PHE A 18 -0.75 -2.38 -6.14
N VAL A 19 -1.19 -1.96 -7.34
CA VAL A 19 -1.06 -2.75 -8.57
C VAL A 19 0.41 -3.03 -8.85
N ALA A 20 1.25 -1.99 -8.91
CA ALA A 20 2.68 -2.15 -9.15
C ALA A 20 3.33 -3.03 -8.09
N GLY A 21 2.96 -2.83 -6.82
CA GLY A 21 3.43 -3.65 -5.70
C GLY A 21 2.99 -5.12 -5.77
N ALA A 22 1.81 -5.42 -6.33
CA ALA A 22 1.36 -6.80 -6.55
C ALA A 22 2.07 -7.44 -7.75
N VAL A 23 2.19 -6.72 -8.86
CA VAL A 23 2.89 -7.18 -10.08
C VAL A 23 4.35 -7.47 -9.78
N GLN A 24 5.04 -6.58 -9.06
CA GLN A 24 6.43 -6.82 -8.65
C GLN A 24 6.56 -8.12 -7.85
N LYS A 25 5.69 -8.35 -6.86
CA LYS A 25 5.73 -9.58 -6.04
C LYS A 25 5.43 -10.84 -6.85
N ALA A 26 4.62 -10.74 -7.89
CA ALA A 26 4.27 -11.86 -8.75
C ALA A 26 5.42 -12.24 -9.70
N LEU A 27 6.13 -11.24 -10.24
CA LEU A 27 7.18 -11.44 -11.25
C LEU A 27 8.58 -11.62 -10.65
N ASP A 28 8.86 -10.94 -9.54
CA ASP A 28 10.15 -10.96 -8.86
C ASP A 28 9.95 -10.86 -7.32
N PRO A 29 9.65 -11.98 -6.66
CA PRO A 29 9.40 -12.01 -5.22
C PRO A 29 10.68 -11.87 -4.38
N LEU A 30 11.85 -12.18 -4.95
CA LEU A 30 13.11 -12.32 -4.20
C LEU A 30 13.52 -11.06 -3.42
N PRO A 31 13.42 -9.82 -3.95
CA PRO A 31 13.76 -8.63 -3.19
C PRO A 31 12.91 -8.46 -1.92
N ALA A 32 11.62 -8.74 -2.02
CA ALA A 32 10.71 -8.60 -0.89
C ALA A 32 10.82 -9.77 0.10
N GLN A 33 11.09 -10.99 -0.38
CA GLN A 33 11.46 -12.12 0.47
C GLN A 33 12.75 -11.85 1.26
N SER A 34 13.75 -11.22 0.63
CA SER A 34 14.99 -10.82 1.30
C SER A 34 14.74 -9.80 2.42
N LEU A 35 13.81 -8.86 2.23
CA LEU A 35 13.40 -7.93 3.29
C LEU A 35 12.72 -8.66 4.47
N LEU A 36 11.85 -9.64 4.18
CA LEU A 36 11.21 -10.47 5.21
C LEU A 36 12.25 -11.28 5.98
N ALA A 37 13.16 -11.97 5.29
CA ALA A 37 14.23 -12.75 5.89
C ALA A 37 15.15 -11.87 6.77
N GLY A 38 15.51 -10.67 6.28
CA GLY A 38 16.31 -9.70 7.04
C GLY A 38 15.64 -9.20 8.32
N ALA A 39 14.31 -9.22 8.38
CA ALA A 39 13.52 -8.90 9.57
C ALA A 39 13.21 -10.12 10.45
N GLY A 40 13.73 -11.31 10.12
CA GLY A 40 13.44 -12.56 10.83
C GLY A 40 12.01 -13.07 10.62
N LEU A 41 11.32 -12.61 9.57
CA LEU A 41 9.95 -13.00 9.24
C LEU A 41 9.93 -14.13 8.19
N PRO A 42 8.89 -14.98 8.20
CA PRO A 42 8.76 -16.02 7.18
C PRO A 42 8.59 -15.44 5.77
N GLU A 43 9.41 -15.88 4.83
CA GLU A 43 9.41 -15.41 3.44
C GLU A 43 8.07 -15.67 2.71
N TRP A 44 7.32 -16.70 3.12
CA TRP A 44 6.02 -17.02 2.53
C TRP A 44 4.96 -15.92 2.77
N LEU A 45 5.19 -14.98 3.70
CA LEU A 45 4.34 -13.79 3.90
C LEU A 45 4.27 -12.90 2.66
N ILE A 46 5.14 -13.10 1.67
CA ILE A 46 5.06 -12.42 0.38
C ILE A 46 3.74 -12.69 -0.36
N TRP A 47 3.21 -13.90 -0.25
CA TRP A 47 1.98 -14.31 -0.94
C TRP A 47 0.71 -13.66 -0.39
N PRO A 48 0.45 -13.65 0.94
CA PRO A 48 -0.66 -12.87 1.48
C PRO A 48 -0.47 -11.37 1.24
N ALA A 49 0.77 -10.85 1.25
CA ALA A 49 1.02 -9.46 0.87
C ALA A 49 0.64 -9.20 -0.59
N LEU A 50 1.02 -10.06 -1.53
CA LEU A 50 0.62 -9.98 -2.94
C LEU A 50 -0.91 -9.96 -3.09
N ILE A 51 -1.60 -10.94 -2.49
CA ILE A 51 -3.06 -11.07 -2.56
C ILE A 51 -3.72 -9.81 -1.98
N PHE A 52 -3.22 -9.30 -0.86
CA PHE A 52 -3.73 -8.08 -0.24
C PHE A 52 -3.57 -6.86 -1.16
N ASN A 53 -2.39 -6.65 -1.75
CA ASN A 53 -2.14 -5.54 -2.67
C ASN A 53 -3.06 -5.62 -3.90
N ALA A 54 -3.21 -6.80 -4.48
CA ALA A 54 -4.07 -7.03 -5.65
C ALA A 54 -5.55 -6.77 -5.33
N LEU A 55 -6.05 -7.33 -4.22
CA LEU A 55 -7.43 -7.13 -3.78
C LEU A 55 -7.70 -5.66 -3.46
N ALA A 56 -6.79 -5.02 -2.72
CA ALA A 56 -6.92 -3.62 -2.36
C ALA A 56 -6.96 -2.71 -3.60
N ALA A 57 -6.10 -2.96 -4.59
CA ALA A 57 -6.11 -2.24 -5.85
C ALA A 57 -7.45 -2.38 -6.58
N VAL A 58 -7.98 -3.60 -6.73
CA VAL A 58 -9.28 -3.85 -7.37
C VAL A 58 -10.40 -3.13 -6.64
N LEU A 59 -10.44 -3.16 -5.31
CA LEU A 59 -11.45 -2.49 -4.51
C LEU A 59 -11.36 -0.95 -4.64
N LEU A 60 -10.15 -0.39 -4.63
CA LEU A 60 -9.92 1.03 -4.85
C LEU A 60 -10.39 1.48 -6.23
N ILE A 61 -10.09 0.73 -7.30
CA ILE A 61 -10.52 1.04 -8.67
C ILE A 61 -12.04 0.94 -8.76
N ALA A 62 -12.62 -0.17 -8.29
CA ALA A 62 -14.05 -0.42 -8.33
C ALA A 62 -14.87 0.53 -7.42
N GLY A 63 -14.22 1.26 -6.51
CA GLY A 63 -14.91 2.15 -5.57
C GLY A 63 -15.70 1.41 -4.50
N LYS A 64 -15.31 0.18 -4.16
CA LYS A 64 -16.02 -0.69 -3.22
C LYS A 64 -15.25 -0.79 -1.91
N PHE A 65 -15.99 -0.87 -0.79
CA PHE A 65 -15.43 -1.05 0.55
C PHE A 65 -14.34 -0.03 0.92
N LEU A 66 -14.46 1.21 0.45
CA LEU A 66 -13.41 2.25 0.53
C LEU A 66 -12.99 2.58 1.97
N LYS A 67 -13.92 2.61 2.92
CA LYS A 67 -13.62 2.86 4.33
C LYS A 67 -12.77 1.75 4.96
N PRO A 68 -13.21 0.48 5.02
CA PRO A 68 -12.39 -0.56 5.60
C PRO A 68 -11.08 -0.77 4.82
N ILE A 69 -11.09 -0.72 3.49
CA ILE A 69 -9.86 -0.92 2.71
C ILE A 69 -8.88 0.25 2.88
N GLY A 70 -9.36 1.49 2.97
CA GLY A 70 -8.51 2.65 3.22
C GLY A 70 -7.83 2.58 4.60
N ARG A 71 -8.54 2.14 5.64
CA ARG A 71 -7.94 1.89 6.97
C ARG A 71 -6.91 0.76 6.93
N ALA A 72 -7.23 -0.35 6.26
CA ALA A 72 -6.33 -1.49 6.12
C ALA A 72 -5.06 -1.11 5.35
N LEU A 73 -5.18 -0.37 4.24
CA LEU A 73 -4.05 0.12 3.46
C LEU A 73 -3.19 1.12 4.24
N ALA A 74 -3.80 2.01 5.03
CA ALA A 74 -3.05 2.91 5.90
C ALA A 74 -2.19 2.14 6.92
N LEU A 75 -2.78 1.14 7.59
CA LEU A 75 -2.04 0.26 8.50
C LEU A 75 -0.93 -0.51 7.76
N TYR A 76 -1.23 -1.07 6.60
CA TYR A 76 -0.26 -1.79 5.77
C TYR A 76 0.92 -0.91 5.36
N CYS A 77 0.67 0.32 4.90
CA CYS A 77 1.72 1.26 4.52
C CYS A 77 2.60 1.63 5.72
N VAL A 78 2.01 1.93 6.89
CA VAL A 78 2.77 2.24 8.11
C VAL A 78 3.56 1.01 8.60
N ALA A 79 2.97 -0.18 8.56
CA ALA A 79 3.66 -1.40 8.96
C ALA A 79 4.84 -1.72 8.05
N THR A 80 4.65 -1.64 6.72
CA THR A 80 5.72 -1.93 5.75
C THR A 80 6.80 -0.85 5.68
N SER A 81 6.54 0.36 6.17
CA SER A 81 7.56 1.41 6.34
C SER A 81 8.78 0.95 7.15
N VAL A 82 8.63 -0.02 8.06
CA VAL A 82 9.75 -0.51 8.89
C VAL A 82 10.87 -1.15 8.06
N PHE A 83 10.54 -1.75 6.92
CA PHE A 83 11.54 -2.34 6.00
C PHE A 83 12.42 -1.28 5.33
N HIS A 84 12.06 0.01 5.44
CA HIS A 84 12.75 1.14 4.85
C HIS A 84 13.35 2.09 5.90
N PHE A 85 13.33 1.70 7.19
CA PHE A 85 13.96 2.49 8.24
C PHE A 85 15.47 2.25 8.27
N VAL A 86 16.19 3.00 7.44
CA VAL A 86 17.66 2.99 7.36
C VAL A 86 18.16 4.44 7.42
N PRO A 87 18.38 5.01 8.62
CA PRO A 87 18.69 6.43 8.78
C PRO A 87 19.94 6.92 8.03
N SER A 88 20.90 6.03 7.78
CA SER A 88 22.12 6.32 7.01
C SER A 88 21.90 6.32 5.49
N ASP A 89 20.74 5.87 5.01
CA ASP A 89 20.38 5.83 3.59
C ASP A 89 19.20 6.78 3.31
N PRO A 90 19.45 7.98 2.78
CA PRO A 90 18.41 8.96 2.48
C PRO A 90 17.33 8.45 1.52
N TRP A 91 17.69 7.54 0.61
CA TRP A 91 16.73 6.97 -0.34
C TRP A 91 15.71 6.08 0.38
N GLN A 92 16.18 5.20 1.27
CA GLN A 92 15.28 4.36 2.10
C GLN A 92 14.37 5.20 2.98
N MET A 93 14.92 6.22 3.63
CA MET A 93 14.12 7.15 4.44
C MET A 93 13.04 7.85 3.59
N SER A 94 13.33 8.20 2.33
CA SER A 94 12.31 8.78 1.43
C SER A 94 11.17 7.81 1.11
N ILE A 95 11.46 6.51 0.94
CA ILE A 95 10.44 5.47 0.72
C ILE A 95 9.54 5.33 1.95
N MET A 96 10.14 5.33 3.14
CA MET A 96 9.42 5.28 4.41
C MET A 96 8.41 6.44 4.54
N ILE A 97 8.86 7.67 4.28
CA ILE A 97 8.00 8.87 4.34
C ILE A 97 6.94 8.85 3.23
N LYS A 98 7.28 8.36 2.02
CA LYS A 98 6.29 8.15 0.96
C LYS A 98 5.19 7.19 1.42
N ASN A 99 5.52 6.08 2.07
CA ASN A 99 4.51 5.14 2.60
C ASN A 99 3.59 5.84 3.62
N TRP A 100 4.11 6.71 4.48
CA TRP A 100 3.30 7.48 5.42
C TRP A 100 2.38 8.49 4.72
N ALA A 101 2.88 9.18 3.68
CA ALA A 101 2.05 10.08 2.88
C ALA A 101 0.90 9.32 2.21
N ILE A 102 1.15 8.12 1.68
CA ILE A 102 0.13 7.24 1.10
C ILE A 102 -0.86 6.76 2.18
N ALA A 103 -0.39 6.43 3.38
CA ALA A 103 -1.25 6.08 4.50
C ALA A 103 -2.20 7.25 4.86
N GLY A 104 -1.69 8.48 4.89
CA GLY A 104 -2.50 9.69 5.08
C GLY A 104 -3.58 9.83 4.00
N GLY A 105 -3.22 9.65 2.73
CA GLY A 105 -4.19 9.63 1.62
C GLY A 105 -5.27 8.55 1.78
N CYS A 106 -4.90 7.36 2.24
CA CYS A 106 -5.84 6.26 2.50
C CYS A 106 -6.78 6.55 3.68
N LEU A 107 -6.31 7.22 4.73
CA LEU A 107 -7.15 7.65 5.87
C LEU A 107 -8.14 8.75 5.47
N ILE A 108 -7.70 9.73 4.68
CA ILE A 108 -8.58 10.78 4.14
C ILE A 108 -9.65 10.16 3.24
N LEU A 109 -9.26 9.22 2.37
CA LEU A 109 -10.18 8.46 1.54
C LEU A 109 -11.23 7.72 2.39
N ALA A 110 -10.77 7.00 3.42
CA ALA A 110 -11.67 6.26 4.30
C ALA A 110 -12.68 7.17 4.99
N ALA A 111 -12.23 8.30 5.56
CA ALA A 111 -13.08 9.28 6.22
C ALA A 111 -14.05 10.00 5.26
N SER A 112 -13.68 10.14 3.99
CA SER A 112 -14.49 10.81 2.97
C SER A 112 -15.50 9.89 2.28
N SER A 113 -15.35 8.57 2.44
CA SER A 113 -16.20 7.57 1.79
C SER A 113 -17.55 7.32 2.48
N ASP A 114 -17.74 7.82 3.70
CA ASP A 114 -19.01 7.75 4.46
C ASP A 114 -20.06 8.80 4.04
N ARG A 115 -19.79 9.61 3.00
CA ARG A 115 -20.62 10.76 2.59
C ARG A 115 -21.03 10.79 1.12
#